data_AF-A0A6G1JBK9-F1
#
_entry.id   AF-A0A6G1JBK9-F1
#
_cell.length_a   1.000
_cell.length_b   1.000
_cell.length_c   1.000
_cell.angle_alpha   90.00
_cell.angle_beta   90.00
_cell.angle_gamma   90.00
#
_symmetry.space_group_name_H-M   'P 1'
#
loop_
_entity.id
_entity.type
_entity.pdbx_description
1 polymer ?
#
loop_
_entity_poly.entity_id
_entity_poly.type
_entity_poly.pdbx_seq_one_letter_code
_entity_poly.pdbx_strand_id
1 'polypeptide(L)'
;MDDTLNAQFQRIETALSTLVDSIAAYNPSPQAAVELIAADDELSRGLDQLTQHQANHARIQVLRAEADGLEQQLKSSVAALASLRRELFETPATTFSEDSRPVPFDELLQYAKNISKYTVPPTYRERIPTPPAADQDKEGEGASGTASNGINTPAQGQSGGNVSGEGDAGVAKDITAEEAEWLKKLNESQVPWQPWPDNDKIRRSNLMQIQYLLDTKQDPTQVDATKMDREEKEMIVAEAERQAAAQAPVEVQIQHVSAPASETTSRPPEPKFGGFDFSEMDEDE
;
A
#
# COMPACT_ATOMS: atom_id res chain seq x y z
N MET A 1 25.62 -50.42 -8.04
CA MET A 1 25.18 -50.25 -9.45
C MET A 1 26.36 -50.25 -10.38
N ASP A 2 27.44 -49.54 -10.04
CA ASP A 2 28.66 -49.55 -10.86
C ASP A 2 29.29 -50.96 -10.93
N ASP A 3 29.31 -51.70 -9.83
CA ASP A 3 29.84 -53.09 -9.81
C ASP A 3 29.03 -54.05 -10.69
N THR A 4 27.71 -53.89 -10.76
CA THR A 4 26.82 -54.74 -11.57
C THR A 4 26.94 -54.42 -13.06
N LEU A 5 27.05 -53.13 -13.42
CA LEU A 5 27.31 -52.71 -14.80
C LEU A 5 28.70 -53.17 -15.26
N ASN A 6 29.72 -53.03 -14.42
CA ASN A 6 31.08 -53.46 -14.75
C ASN A 6 31.15 -54.98 -14.98
N ALA A 7 30.42 -55.78 -14.18
CA ALA A 7 30.30 -57.22 -14.40
C ALA A 7 29.57 -57.56 -15.72
N GLN A 8 28.53 -56.81 -16.10
CA GLN A 8 27.82 -56.99 -17.37
C GLN A 8 28.68 -56.59 -18.58
N PHE A 9 29.45 -55.50 -18.49
CA PHE A 9 30.41 -55.10 -19.53
C PHE A 9 31.53 -56.14 -19.70
N GLN A 10 32.10 -56.64 -18.59
CA GLN A 10 33.08 -57.73 -18.64
C GLN A 10 32.48 -58.99 -19.27
N ARG A 11 31.21 -59.31 -18.99
CA ARG A 11 30.53 -60.45 -19.60
C ARG A 11 30.38 -60.30 -21.12
N ILE A 12 30.02 -59.12 -21.61
CA ILE A 12 29.96 -58.84 -23.05
C ILE A 12 31.36 -58.94 -23.67
N GLU A 13 32.38 -58.41 -23.02
CA GLU A 13 33.77 -58.48 -23.50
C GLU A 13 34.25 -59.94 -23.61
N THR A 14 33.94 -60.78 -22.63
CA THR A 14 34.24 -62.22 -22.68
C THR A 14 33.44 -62.95 -23.76
N ALA A 15 32.17 -62.60 -23.97
CA ALA A 15 31.32 -63.21 -25.01
C ALA A 15 31.76 -62.78 -26.43
N LEU A 16 32.22 -61.54 -26.59
CA LEU A 16 32.70 -61.00 -27.85
C LEU A 16 34.07 -61.60 -28.22
N SER A 17 35.01 -61.65 -27.27
CA SER A 17 36.32 -62.31 -27.48
C SER A 17 36.16 -63.79 -27.86
N THR A 18 35.29 -64.52 -27.17
CA THR A 18 35.02 -65.94 -27.51
C THR A 18 34.37 -66.12 -28.88
N LEU A 19 33.48 -65.22 -29.30
CA LEU A 19 32.92 -65.23 -30.66
C LEU A 19 34.02 -64.98 -31.70
N VAL A 20 34.85 -63.96 -31.51
CA VAL A 20 35.95 -63.60 -32.41
C VAL A 20 36.96 -64.74 -32.53
N ASP A 21 37.31 -65.37 -31.42
CA ASP A 21 38.21 -66.53 -31.41
C ASP A 21 37.60 -67.72 -32.17
N SER A 22 36.28 -67.95 -32.06
CA SER A 22 35.59 -69.02 -32.81
C SER A 22 35.60 -68.77 -34.33
N ILE A 23 35.47 -67.50 -34.74
CA ILE A 23 35.51 -67.08 -36.15
C ILE A 23 36.95 -67.18 -36.68
N ALA A 24 37.93 -66.72 -35.90
CA ALA A 24 39.35 -66.79 -36.25
C ALA A 24 39.86 -68.24 -36.36
N ALA A 25 39.32 -69.15 -35.55
CA ALA A 25 39.59 -70.58 -35.63
C ALA A 25 38.84 -71.30 -36.77
N TYR A 26 38.11 -70.58 -37.64
CA TYR A 26 37.27 -71.12 -38.71
C TYR A 26 36.21 -72.14 -38.24
N ASN A 27 35.81 -72.08 -36.97
CA ASN A 27 34.78 -72.92 -36.38
C ASN A 27 33.70 -72.05 -35.73
N PRO A 28 32.81 -71.42 -36.53
CA PRO A 28 31.82 -70.50 -36.02
C PRO A 28 30.86 -71.23 -35.08
N SER A 29 30.89 -70.87 -33.79
CA SER A 29 30.01 -71.48 -32.80
C SER A 29 28.71 -70.67 -32.69
N PRO A 30 27.53 -71.25 -32.99
CA PRO A 30 26.26 -70.54 -32.82
C PRO A 30 25.95 -70.25 -31.35
N GLN A 31 26.55 -71.01 -30.43
CA GLN A 31 26.36 -70.84 -29.00
C GLN A 31 27.03 -69.57 -28.46
N ALA A 32 28.23 -69.21 -28.91
CA ALA A 32 28.86 -67.94 -28.54
C ALA A 32 28.05 -66.72 -29.02
N ALA A 33 27.37 -66.84 -30.17
CA ALA A 33 26.48 -65.78 -30.66
C ALA A 33 25.25 -65.60 -29.76
N VAL A 34 24.65 -66.70 -29.27
CA VAL A 34 23.53 -66.65 -28.33
C VAL A 34 23.95 -66.07 -26.98
N GLU A 35 25.16 -66.42 -26.50
CA GLU A 35 25.71 -65.87 -25.26
C GLU A 35 25.98 -64.37 -25.34
N LEU A 36 26.44 -63.88 -26.50
CA LEU A 36 26.61 -62.45 -26.74
C LEU A 36 25.27 -61.70 -26.71
N ILE A 37 24.23 -62.26 -27.35
CA ILE A 37 22.88 -61.66 -27.34
C ILE A 37 22.33 -61.61 -25.90
N ALA A 38 22.49 -62.70 -25.14
CA ALA A 38 22.05 -62.74 -23.74
C ALA A 38 22.80 -61.72 -22.86
N ALA A 39 24.11 -61.52 -23.10
CA ALA A 39 24.90 -60.54 -22.38
C ALA A 39 24.51 -59.09 -22.74
N ASP A 40 24.18 -58.83 -24.01
CA ASP A 40 23.68 -57.54 -24.50
C ASP A 40 22.29 -57.19 -23.92
N ASP A 41 21.38 -58.17 -23.87
CA ASP A 41 20.08 -58.03 -23.19
C ASP A 41 20.24 -57.70 -21.70
N GLU A 42 21.23 -58.31 -21.04
CA GLU A 42 21.54 -58.07 -19.63
C GLU A 42 22.10 -56.65 -19.39
N LEU A 43 23.01 -56.19 -20.25
CA LEU A 43 23.54 -54.82 -20.21
C LEU A 43 22.45 -53.78 -20.48
N SER A 44 21.58 -54.02 -21.47
CA SER A 44 20.47 -53.13 -21.80
C SER A 44 19.55 -52.92 -20.59
N ARG A 45 19.22 -54.01 -19.87
CA ARG A 45 18.46 -53.93 -18.61
C ARG A 45 19.22 -53.19 -17.51
N GLY A 46 20.54 -53.37 -17.41
CA GLY A 46 21.38 -52.65 -16.45
C GLY A 46 21.40 -51.14 -16.70
N LEU A 47 21.48 -50.74 -17.97
CA LEU A 47 21.39 -49.34 -18.39
C LEU A 47 20.00 -48.75 -18.10
N ASP A 48 18.93 -49.45 -18.42
CA ASP A 48 17.56 -49.01 -18.09
C ASP A 48 17.40 -48.76 -16.58
N GLN A 49 17.89 -49.68 -15.74
CA GLN A 49 17.87 -49.51 -14.30
C GLN A 49 18.72 -48.32 -13.83
N LEU A 50 19.87 -48.05 -14.48
CA LEU A 50 20.69 -46.88 -14.17
C LEU A 50 19.95 -45.58 -14.50
N THR A 51 19.31 -45.49 -15.67
CA THR A 51 18.53 -44.30 -16.04
C THR A 51 17.39 -44.06 -15.06
N GLN A 52 16.71 -45.12 -14.62
CA GLN A 52 15.67 -45.04 -13.60
C GLN A 52 16.22 -44.55 -12.25
N HIS A 53 17.37 -45.07 -11.83
CA HIS A 53 18.00 -44.63 -10.58
C HIS A 53 18.43 -43.16 -10.64
N GLN A 54 18.97 -42.70 -11.77
CA GLN A 54 19.32 -41.29 -11.98
C GLN A 54 18.08 -40.39 -11.92
N ALA A 55 16.99 -40.79 -12.59
CA ALA A 55 15.73 -40.06 -12.54
C ALA A 55 15.15 -40.00 -11.11
N ASN A 56 15.19 -41.12 -10.39
CA ASN A 56 14.76 -41.17 -8.98
C ASN A 56 15.63 -40.31 -8.08
N HIS A 57 16.95 -40.31 -8.28
CA HIS A 57 17.88 -39.49 -7.52
C HIS A 57 17.63 -38.00 -7.75
N ALA A 58 17.46 -37.57 -9.00
CA ALA A 58 17.10 -36.19 -9.33
C ALA A 58 15.78 -35.78 -8.65
N ARG A 59 14.77 -36.67 -8.66
CA ARG A 59 13.51 -36.44 -7.96
C ARG A 59 13.69 -36.31 -6.44
N ILE A 60 14.52 -37.15 -5.82
CA ILE A 60 14.82 -37.07 -4.39
C ILE A 60 15.51 -35.74 -4.05
N GLN A 61 16.42 -35.26 -4.91
CA GLN A 61 17.07 -33.96 -4.71
C GLN A 61 16.07 -32.80 -4.77
N VAL A 62 15.13 -32.82 -5.73
CA VAL A 62 14.05 -31.82 -5.82
C VAL A 62 13.19 -31.86 -4.56
N LEU A 63 12.75 -33.05 -4.14
CA LEU A 63 11.93 -33.20 -2.92
C LEU A 63 12.65 -32.72 -1.65
N ARG A 64 13.98 -32.90 -1.57
CA ARG A 64 14.78 -32.36 -0.46
C ARG A 64 14.81 -30.84 -0.48
N ALA A 65 15.05 -30.24 -1.65
CA ALA A 65 15.03 -28.78 -1.79
C ALA A 65 13.65 -28.17 -1.46
N GLU A 66 12.56 -28.85 -1.85
CA GLU A 66 11.20 -28.47 -1.48
C GLU A 66 10.95 -28.57 0.03
N ALA A 67 11.39 -29.66 0.67
CA ALA A 67 11.28 -29.84 2.11
C ALA A 67 12.05 -28.76 2.89
N ASP A 68 13.28 -28.46 2.47
CA ASP A 68 14.11 -27.39 3.07
C ASP A 68 13.45 -26.01 2.90
N GLY A 69 12.83 -25.76 1.73
CA GLY A 69 12.05 -24.54 1.48
C GLY A 69 10.82 -24.41 2.39
N LEU A 70 10.07 -25.48 2.57
CA LEU A 70 8.92 -25.52 3.49
C LEU A 70 9.34 -25.35 4.95
N GLU A 71 10.46 -25.94 5.35
CA GLU A 71 10.99 -25.78 6.71
C GLU A 71 11.40 -24.32 6.97
N GLN A 72 12.02 -23.66 5.99
CA GLN A 72 12.36 -22.23 6.09
C GLN A 72 11.11 -21.35 6.19
N GLN A 73 10.06 -21.67 5.44
CA GLN A 73 8.77 -20.98 5.55
C GLN A 73 8.16 -21.15 6.96
N LEU A 74 8.15 -22.37 7.51
CA LEU A 74 7.66 -22.63 8.87
C LEU A 74 8.47 -21.83 9.91
N LYS A 75 9.81 -21.86 9.82
CA LYS A 75 10.67 -21.08 10.73
C LYS A 75 10.34 -19.58 10.65
N SER A 76 10.15 -19.05 9.45
CA SER A 76 9.81 -17.64 9.25
C SER A 76 8.44 -17.26 9.82
N SER A 77 7.43 -18.12 9.66
CA SER A 77 6.08 -17.85 10.16
C SER A 77 6.02 -17.95 11.68
N VAL A 78 6.70 -18.93 12.28
CA VAL A 78 6.82 -19.05 13.74
C VAL A 78 7.59 -17.86 14.32
N ALA A 79 8.67 -17.41 13.67
CA ALA A 79 9.39 -16.22 14.08
C ALA A 79 8.51 -14.96 14.00
N ALA A 80 7.73 -14.81 12.93
CA ALA A 80 6.79 -13.70 12.77
C ALA A 80 5.66 -13.72 13.81
N LEU A 81 5.12 -14.90 14.15
CA LEU A 81 4.13 -15.03 15.22
C LEU A 81 4.74 -14.68 16.59
N ALA A 82 5.99 -15.08 16.84
CA ALA A 82 6.68 -14.73 18.07
C ALA A 82 6.95 -13.22 18.16
N SER A 83 7.33 -12.56 17.07
CA SER A 83 7.52 -11.11 17.03
C SER A 83 6.20 -10.36 17.19
N LEU A 84 5.13 -10.77 16.50
CA LEU A 84 3.80 -10.18 16.65
C LEU A 84 3.26 -10.35 18.07
N ARG A 85 3.48 -11.52 18.68
CA ARG A 85 3.15 -11.74 20.09
C ARG A 85 3.89 -10.73 20.96
N ARG A 86 5.20 -10.58 20.76
CA ARG A 86 6.01 -9.62 21.51
C ARG A 86 5.51 -8.19 21.32
N GLU A 87 5.20 -7.81 20.08
CA GLU A 87 4.66 -6.49 19.73
C GLU A 87 3.31 -6.24 20.41
N LEU A 88 2.40 -7.21 20.42
CA LEU A 88 1.11 -7.11 21.14
C LEU A 88 1.28 -6.95 22.65
N PHE A 89 2.30 -7.57 23.24
CA PHE A 89 2.61 -7.38 24.66
C PHE A 89 3.31 -6.04 24.92
N GLU A 90 4.07 -5.52 23.96
CA GLU A 90 4.74 -4.22 24.04
C GLU A 90 3.78 -3.05 23.77
N THR A 91 2.73 -3.24 22.95
CA THR A 91 1.70 -2.22 22.76
C THR A 91 1.02 -1.95 24.10
N PRO A 92 1.21 -0.76 24.69
CA PRO A 92 0.56 -0.45 25.95
C PRO A 92 -0.94 -0.45 25.71
N ALA A 93 -1.65 -1.35 26.39
CA ALA A 93 -3.10 -1.26 26.46
C ALA A 93 -3.45 0.16 26.90
N THR A 94 -4.41 0.80 26.24
CA THR A 94 -4.84 2.17 26.58
C THR A 94 -5.44 2.16 27.98
N THR A 95 -4.59 2.36 28.99
CA THR A 95 -5.02 2.57 30.36
C THR A 95 -5.47 4.01 30.44
N PHE A 96 -6.77 4.20 30.57
CA PHE A 96 -7.31 5.51 30.89
C PHE A 96 -6.75 5.91 32.26
N SER A 97 -6.11 7.07 32.34
CA SER A 97 -5.63 7.62 33.62
C SER A 97 -6.81 7.72 34.58
N GLU A 98 -6.59 7.45 35.87
CA GLU A 98 -7.62 7.58 36.91
C GLU A 98 -8.19 9.01 37.01
N ASP A 99 -7.46 10.00 36.47
CA ASP A 99 -7.88 11.40 36.31
C ASP A 99 -8.83 11.65 35.12
N SER A 100 -9.26 10.59 34.42
CA SER A 100 -10.29 10.68 33.37
C SER A 100 -11.57 11.26 33.96
N ARG A 101 -11.90 12.49 33.60
CA ARG A 101 -13.15 13.13 34.02
C ARG A 101 -14.32 12.39 33.36
N PRO A 102 -15.21 11.74 34.12
CA PRO A 102 -16.37 11.10 33.54
C PRO A 102 -17.27 12.15 32.92
N VAL A 103 -17.54 12.03 31.63
CA VAL A 103 -18.46 12.92 30.92
C VAL A 103 -19.89 12.44 31.18
N PRO A 104 -20.76 13.26 31.79
CA PRO A 104 -22.15 12.87 32.03
C PRO A 104 -22.90 12.74 30.70
N PHE A 105 -23.86 11.81 30.66
CA PHE A 105 -24.63 11.49 29.46
C PHE A 105 -25.36 12.71 28.89
N ASP A 106 -25.90 13.57 29.74
CA ASP A 106 -26.66 14.75 29.33
C ASP A 106 -25.79 15.77 28.58
N GLU A 107 -24.56 16.00 29.05
CA GLU A 107 -23.59 16.89 28.36
C GLU A 107 -23.16 16.29 27.03
N LEU A 108 -22.92 14.97 26.98
CA LEU A 108 -22.59 14.27 25.74
C LEU A 108 -23.71 14.41 24.71
N LEU A 109 -24.97 14.23 25.13
CA LEU A 109 -26.11 14.29 24.23
C LEU A 109 -26.40 15.73 23.78
N GLN A 110 -26.25 16.71 24.68
CA GLN A 110 -26.37 18.12 24.34
C GLN A 110 -25.27 18.55 23.35
N TYR A 111 -24.03 18.12 23.57
CA TYR A 111 -22.92 18.37 22.65
C TYR A 111 -23.16 17.70 21.31
N ALA A 112 -23.53 16.42 21.29
CA ALA A 112 -23.89 15.67 20.08
C ALA A 112 -25.00 16.37 19.27
N LYS A 113 -26.04 16.87 19.95
CA LYS A 113 -27.12 17.64 19.33
C LYS A 113 -26.64 18.97 18.74
N ASN A 114 -25.67 19.63 19.37
CA ASN A 114 -25.12 20.89 18.88
C ASN A 114 -24.22 20.69 17.65
N ILE A 115 -23.41 19.62 17.63
CA ILE A 115 -22.52 19.33 16.51
C ILE A 115 -23.25 18.69 15.33
N SER A 116 -24.36 17.95 15.55
CA SER A 116 -25.09 17.25 14.48
C SER A 116 -25.54 18.16 13.33
N LYS A 117 -25.82 19.44 13.62
CA LYS A 117 -26.16 20.44 12.60
C LYS A 117 -24.97 20.82 11.70
N TYR A 118 -23.76 20.74 12.24
CA TYR A 118 -22.52 21.16 11.57
C TYR A 118 -21.64 19.98 11.17
N THR A 119 -22.02 18.75 11.53
CA THR A 119 -21.36 17.53 11.10
C THR A 119 -22.23 16.86 10.06
N VAL A 120 -21.62 16.54 8.93
CA VAL A 120 -22.31 15.90 7.84
C VAL A 120 -21.99 14.40 7.86
N PRO A 121 -22.96 13.51 7.56
CA PRO A 121 -22.71 12.08 7.52
C PRO A 121 -21.57 11.72 6.54
N PRO A 122 -20.79 10.65 6.81
CA PRO A 122 -19.70 10.20 5.92
C PRO A 122 -20.13 9.89 4.49
N THR A 123 -21.43 9.84 4.21
CA THR A 123 -22.04 9.58 2.91
C THR A 123 -22.37 10.84 2.10
N TYR A 124 -22.26 12.03 2.69
CA TYR A 124 -22.52 13.25 1.95
C TYR A 124 -21.43 13.51 0.93
N ARG A 125 -21.87 13.81 -0.28
CA ARG A 125 -21.05 14.26 -1.38
C ARG A 125 -21.66 15.57 -1.83
N GLU A 126 -20.90 16.66 -1.76
CA GLU A 126 -21.34 17.94 -2.29
C GLU A 126 -21.74 17.78 -3.76
N ARG A 127 -22.92 18.30 -4.12
CA ARG A 127 -23.30 18.39 -5.53
C ARG A 127 -22.43 19.47 -6.17
N ILE A 128 -21.63 19.06 -7.15
CA ILE A 128 -20.96 19.99 -8.06
C ILE A 128 -22.06 20.82 -8.73
N PRO A 129 -22.06 22.16 -8.61
CA PRO A 129 -23.02 23.00 -9.30
C PRO A 129 -22.91 22.74 -10.80
N THR A 130 -23.95 22.16 -11.40
CA THR A 130 -24.03 22.02 -12.84
C THR A 130 -24.22 23.43 -13.41
N PRO A 131 -23.33 23.95 -14.26
CA PRO A 131 -23.58 25.21 -14.94
C PRO A 131 -24.89 25.11 -15.73
N PRO A 132 -25.66 26.21 -15.89
CA PRO A 132 -26.93 26.16 -16.59
C PRO A 132 -26.70 25.62 -18.00
N ALA A 133 -27.35 24.48 -18.29
CA ALA A 133 -27.24 23.78 -19.55
C ALA A 133 -27.66 24.71 -20.70
N ALA A 134 -26.71 25.06 -21.56
CA ALA A 134 -27.02 25.32 -22.95
C ALA A 134 -27.22 23.96 -23.63
N ASP A 135 -28.35 23.83 -24.31
CA ASP A 135 -28.83 22.66 -25.05
C ASP A 135 -27.73 21.77 -25.63
N GLN A 136 -27.80 20.47 -25.32
CA GLN A 136 -27.50 19.43 -26.31
C GLN A 136 -28.01 18.06 -25.86
N ASP A 137 -29.09 17.64 -26.49
CA ASP A 137 -29.50 16.24 -26.62
C ASP A 137 -28.40 15.44 -27.33
N LYS A 138 -27.84 14.43 -26.66
CA LYS A 138 -27.36 13.17 -27.26
C LYS A 138 -26.93 12.17 -26.18
N GLU A 139 -27.56 11.01 -26.24
CA GLU A 139 -27.23 9.80 -25.48
C GLU A 139 -25.78 9.35 -25.73
N GLY A 140 -25.11 8.90 -24.67
CA GLY A 140 -23.79 8.26 -24.72
C GLY A 140 -23.27 7.96 -23.31
N GLU A 141 -23.14 6.67 -23.00
CA GLU A 141 -22.65 6.11 -21.74
C GLU A 141 -21.25 6.61 -21.34
N GLY A 142 -21.04 6.74 -20.01
CA GLY A 142 -19.76 6.45 -19.35
C GLY A 142 -18.74 7.58 -19.27
N ALA A 143 -18.64 8.22 -18.09
CA ALA A 143 -17.37 8.56 -17.42
C ALA A 143 -17.63 9.39 -16.14
N SER A 144 -17.85 8.73 -15.01
CA SER A 144 -17.50 9.34 -13.71
C SER A 144 -16.18 8.75 -13.28
N GLY A 145 -15.10 9.29 -13.84
CA GLY A 145 -13.72 8.96 -13.46
C GLY A 145 -13.45 9.29 -11.99
N THR A 146 -13.04 8.26 -11.27
CA THR A 146 -12.48 8.24 -9.92
C THR A 146 -11.12 8.94 -9.79
N ALA A 147 -10.88 9.59 -8.66
CA ALA A 147 -9.59 9.57 -7.91
C ALA A 147 -9.93 9.88 -6.42
N SER A 148 -9.77 9.00 -5.43
CA SER A 148 -8.60 8.23 -4.94
C SER A 148 -7.75 8.98 -3.90
N ASN A 149 -7.92 8.58 -2.63
CA ASN A 149 -6.92 8.38 -1.57
C ASN A 149 -7.73 7.75 -0.42
N GLY A 150 -7.64 6.50 0.00
CA GLY A 150 -6.65 5.39 -0.04
C GLY A 150 -7.07 4.51 1.15
N ILE A 151 -7.45 3.25 0.99
CA ILE A 151 -6.58 2.07 1.13
C ILE A 151 -7.39 0.89 0.55
N ASN A 152 -6.82 0.25 -0.47
CA ASN A 152 -7.22 -1.05 -1.00
C ASN A 152 -6.29 -2.11 -0.40
N THR A 153 -6.83 -3.23 0.07
CA THR A 153 -6.10 -4.50 0.19
C THR A 153 -6.67 -5.46 -0.87
N PRO A 154 -5.86 -6.08 -1.74
CA PRO A 154 -6.37 -6.92 -2.83
C PRO A 154 -6.34 -8.42 -2.49
N ALA A 155 -7.32 -9.19 -2.97
CA ALA A 155 -7.08 -10.50 -3.62
C ALA A 155 -8.36 -11.10 -4.25
N GLN A 156 -8.20 -11.57 -5.48
CA GLN A 156 -9.09 -12.30 -6.38
C GLN A 156 -8.41 -13.68 -6.60
N GLY A 157 -9.03 -14.86 -6.74
CA GLY A 157 -10.42 -15.30 -6.75
C GLY A 157 -10.52 -16.85 -6.93
N GLN A 158 -11.78 -17.30 -7.07
CA GLN A 158 -12.31 -18.53 -7.71
C GLN A 158 -12.33 -19.93 -7.04
N SER A 159 -13.57 -20.28 -6.65
CA SER A 159 -14.38 -21.45 -7.09
C SER A 159 -14.47 -22.73 -6.24
N GLY A 160 -15.71 -23.07 -5.85
CA GLY A 160 -16.20 -24.43 -5.61
C GLY A 160 -16.93 -24.68 -4.29
N GLY A 161 -18.26 -24.93 -4.34
CA GLY A 161 -18.89 -25.90 -3.43
C GLY A 161 -19.93 -25.42 -2.39
N ASN A 162 -21.13 -25.08 -2.85
CA ASN A 162 -22.48 -25.51 -2.40
C ASN A 162 -22.82 -25.80 -0.90
N VAL A 163 -23.93 -25.16 -0.47
CA VAL A 163 -25.01 -25.59 0.46
C VAL A 163 -24.97 -25.22 1.97
N SER A 164 -25.89 -24.28 2.27
CA SER A 164 -26.78 -24.12 3.44
C SER A 164 -26.29 -23.57 4.77
N GLY A 165 -26.83 -22.39 5.11
CA GLY A 165 -26.98 -21.90 6.47
C GLY A 165 -27.42 -20.44 6.47
N GLU A 166 -28.71 -20.20 6.76
CA GLU A 166 -29.39 -18.94 7.09
C GLU A 166 -28.49 -17.69 7.25
N GLY A 167 -28.64 -16.72 6.35
CA GLY A 167 -27.99 -15.42 6.43
C GLY A 167 -28.95 -14.34 5.97
N ASP A 168 -29.62 -13.71 6.93
CA ASP A 168 -30.48 -12.55 6.79
C ASP A 168 -29.83 -11.47 5.90
N ALA A 169 -30.30 -11.39 4.66
CA ALA A 169 -29.97 -10.32 3.75
C ALA A 169 -31.03 -9.25 3.90
N GLY A 170 -30.65 -8.13 4.50
CA GLY A 170 -31.32 -6.85 4.28
C GLY A 170 -31.73 -6.12 5.54
N VAL A 171 -30.91 -5.14 5.93
CA VAL A 171 -31.45 -3.82 6.26
C VAL A 171 -30.48 -2.78 5.70
N ALA A 172 -30.71 -2.38 4.45
CA ALA A 172 -30.41 -1.00 4.09
C ALA A 172 -31.18 -0.16 5.11
N LYS A 173 -30.47 0.58 5.97
CA LYS A 173 -31.11 1.48 6.92
C LYS A 173 -31.86 2.51 6.09
N ASP A 174 -33.17 2.31 5.96
CA ASP A 174 -34.08 3.23 5.33
C ASP A 174 -33.87 4.59 5.97
N ILE A 175 -33.46 5.55 5.15
CA ILE A 175 -33.39 6.96 5.51
C ILE A 175 -34.77 7.30 6.05
N THR A 176 -34.85 7.57 7.35
CA THR A 176 -36.10 7.91 7.99
C THR A 176 -36.66 9.18 7.33
N ALA A 177 -37.99 9.33 7.29
CA ALA A 177 -38.62 10.49 6.66
C ALA A 177 -38.07 11.82 7.23
N GLU A 178 -37.71 11.82 8.51
CA GLU A 178 -37.09 12.94 9.21
C GLU A 178 -35.66 13.24 8.72
N GLU A 179 -34.85 12.22 8.42
CA GLU A 179 -33.51 12.38 7.84
C GLU A 179 -33.57 12.88 6.38
N ALA A 180 -34.57 12.44 5.62
CA ALA A 180 -34.79 12.91 4.26
C ALA A 180 -35.24 14.38 4.24
N GLU A 181 -36.08 14.80 5.19
CA GLU A 181 -36.46 16.20 5.37
C GLU A 181 -35.28 17.07 5.83
N TRP A 182 -34.41 16.54 6.71
CA TRP A 182 -33.18 17.22 7.10
C TRP A 182 -32.23 17.41 5.91
N LEU A 183 -32.02 16.38 5.10
CA LEU A 183 -31.22 16.45 3.87
C LEU A 183 -31.82 17.43 2.85
N LYS A 184 -33.15 17.48 2.72
CA LYS A 184 -33.83 18.46 1.86
C LYS A 184 -33.63 19.88 2.38
N LYS A 185 -33.77 20.12 3.68
CA LYS A 185 -33.59 21.44 4.29
C LYS A 185 -32.14 21.92 4.21
N LEU A 186 -31.18 20.99 4.27
CA LEU A 186 -29.77 21.26 4.03
C LEU A 186 -29.53 21.63 2.56
N ASN A 187 -30.12 20.89 1.63
CA ASN A 187 -30.04 21.16 0.18
C ASN A 187 -30.71 22.49 -0.20
N GLU A 188 -31.87 22.80 0.38
CA GLU A 188 -32.57 24.08 0.21
C GLU A 188 -31.80 25.26 0.78
N SER A 189 -30.98 25.04 1.82
CA SER A 189 -30.18 26.11 2.40
C SER A 189 -29.08 26.62 1.47
N GLN A 190 -28.70 25.87 0.42
CA GLN A 190 -27.69 26.24 -0.60
C GLN A 190 -26.32 26.72 -0.03
N VAL A 191 -26.12 26.63 1.29
CA VAL A 191 -24.85 26.94 1.93
C VAL A 191 -23.99 25.69 1.76
N PRO A 192 -22.88 25.75 1.00
CA PRO A 192 -21.91 24.66 0.96
C PRO A 192 -21.54 24.27 2.39
N TRP A 193 -21.26 23.00 2.63
CA TRP A 193 -20.88 22.61 3.98
C TRP A 193 -19.37 22.75 4.11
N GLN A 194 -18.90 23.70 4.91
CA GLN A 194 -17.50 23.79 5.29
C GLN A 194 -17.27 23.22 6.68
N PRO A 195 -16.22 22.40 6.90
CA PRO A 195 -15.88 21.88 8.22
C PRO A 195 -15.29 22.94 9.16
N TRP A 196 -15.06 24.16 8.66
CA TRP A 196 -14.61 25.33 9.42
C TRP A 196 -15.54 26.52 9.17
N PRO A 197 -15.51 27.56 10.00
CA PRO A 197 -16.37 28.75 9.82
C PRO A 197 -16.14 29.45 8.47
N ASP A 198 -17.22 29.89 7.83
CA ASP A 198 -17.17 30.65 6.58
C ASP A 198 -16.42 31.97 6.70
N ASN A 199 -15.81 32.43 5.61
CA ASN A 199 -15.08 33.70 5.57
C ASN A 199 -15.96 34.88 6.01
N ASP A 200 -17.22 34.94 5.57
CA ASP A 200 -18.15 36.00 6.00
C ASP A 200 -18.48 35.92 7.49
N LYS A 201 -18.45 34.71 8.08
CA LYS A 201 -18.66 34.52 9.52
C LYS A 201 -17.42 34.94 10.31
N ILE A 202 -16.23 34.69 9.77
CA ILE A 202 -14.95 35.18 10.33
C ILE A 202 -14.89 36.71 10.27
N ARG A 203 -15.26 37.32 9.14
CA ARG A 203 -15.27 38.77 8.94
C ARG A 203 -16.27 39.49 9.84
N ARG A 204 -17.41 38.87 10.12
CA ARG A 204 -18.42 39.39 11.05
C ARG A 204 -18.12 39.07 12.52
N SER A 205 -17.06 38.31 12.82
CA SER A 205 -16.73 37.93 14.18
C SER A 205 -16.30 39.13 15.03
N ASN A 206 -16.50 39.03 16.33
CA ASN A 206 -16.08 40.08 17.28
C ASN A 206 -14.57 40.34 17.20
N LEU A 207 -13.78 39.32 16.88
CA LEU A 207 -12.32 39.48 16.74
C LEU A 207 -11.97 40.39 15.56
N MET A 208 -12.63 40.22 14.41
CA MET A 208 -12.43 41.09 13.25
C MET A 208 -12.85 42.54 13.54
N GLN A 209 -13.95 42.73 14.29
CA GLN A 209 -14.40 44.06 14.71
C GLN A 209 -13.36 44.75 15.61
N ILE A 210 -12.77 44.01 16.56
CA ILE A 210 -11.69 44.54 17.41
C ILE A 210 -10.47 44.91 16.57
N GLN A 211 -10.09 44.09 15.58
CA GLN A 211 -8.99 44.40 14.66
C GLN A 211 -9.27 45.69 13.88
N TYR A 212 -10.48 45.85 13.36
CA TYR A 212 -10.90 47.06 12.65
C TYR A 212 -10.83 48.32 13.54
N LEU A 213 -11.25 48.23 14.81
CA LEU A 213 -11.13 49.35 15.75
C LEU A 213 -9.65 49.72 15.99
N LEU A 214 -8.79 48.72 16.12
CA LEU A 214 -7.35 48.92 16.26
C LEU A 214 -6.75 49.61 15.02
N ASP A 215 -7.13 49.18 13.82
CA ASP A 215 -6.65 49.73 12.55
C ASP A 215 -7.14 51.18 12.33
N THR A 216 -8.35 51.49 12.82
CA THR A 216 -8.91 52.85 12.83
C THR A 216 -8.42 53.71 14.00
N LYS A 217 -7.49 53.19 14.82
CA LYS A 217 -6.92 53.84 16.02
C LYS A 217 -7.94 54.21 17.09
N GLN A 218 -9.07 53.50 17.12
CA GLN A 218 -10.06 53.60 18.18
C GLN A 218 -9.74 52.57 19.27
N ASP A 219 -9.86 52.96 20.54
CA ASP A 219 -9.56 52.09 21.66
C ASP A 219 -10.66 51.02 21.82
N PRO A 220 -10.35 49.71 21.64
CA PRO A 220 -11.33 48.63 21.66
C PRO A 220 -11.96 48.41 23.04
N THR A 221 -11.42 49.03 24.09
CA THR A 221 -11.96 48.94 25.46
C THR A 221 -13.05 49.99 25.74
N GLN A 222 -13.09 51.06 24.95
CA GLN A 222 -14.04 52.17 25.13
C GLN A 222 -15.26 52.04 24.23
N VAL A 223 -15.12 51.35 23.09
CA VAL A 223 -16.21 51.07 22.14
C VAL A 223 -16.75 49.67 22.37
N ASP A 224 -18.05 49.58 22.71
CA ASP A 224 -18.73 48.29 22.87
C ASP A 224 -19.02 47.68 21.49
N ALA A 225 -18.11 46.82 21.01
CA ALA A 225 -18.22 46.14 19.71
C ALA A 225 -19.55 45.36 19.55
N THR A 226 -20.19 44.96 20.66
CA THR A 226 -21.49 44.25 20.60
C THR A 226 -22.64 45.17 20.20
N LYS A 227 -22.54 46.46 20.54
CA LYS A 227 -23.54 47.50 20.28
C LYS A 227 -23.36 48.22 18.95
N MET A 228 -22.29 47.95 18.21
CA MET A 228 -22.14 48.47 16.85
C MET A 228 -23.34 48.06 16.01
N ASP A 229 -23.95 49.05 15.36
CA ASP A 229 -25.16 48.84 14.58
C ASP A 229 -24.87 47.91 13.41
N ARG A 230 -25.90 47.22 12.93
CA ARG A 230 -25.77 46.26 11.83
C ARG A 230 -25.17 46.93 10.58
N GLU A 231 -25.50 48.18 10.33
CA GLU A 231 -24.99 48.99 9.23
C GLU A 231 -23.48 49.26 9.37
N GLU A 232 -23.01 49.54 10.58
CA GLU A 232 -21.57 49.73 10.84
C GLU A 232 -20.79 48.43 10.65
N LYS A 233 -21.37 47.30 11.07
CA LYS A 233 -20.80 45.97 10.84
C LYS A 233 -20.72 45.64 9.35
N GLU A 234 -21.73 46.01 8.57
CA GLU A 234 -21.73 45.84 7.11
C GLU A 234 -20.68 46.73 6.42
N MET A 235 -20.47 47.96 6.91
CA MET A 235 -19.38 48.82 6.43
C MET A 235 -17.98 48.24 6.72
N ILE A 236 -17.77 47.67 7.92
CA ILE A 236 -16.50 47.01 8.27
C ILE A 236 -16.20 45.85 7.33
N VAL A 237 -17.22 45.03 7.02
CA VAL A 237 -17.06 43.90 6.10
C VAL A 237 -16.70 44.39 4.69
N ALA A 238 -17.37 45.44 4.21
CA ALA A 238 -17.10 46.02 2.89
C ALA A 238 -15.70 46.64 2.79
N GLU A 239 -15.22 47.30 3.85
CA GLU A 239 -13.88 47.87 3.89
C GLU A 239 -12.80 46.79 3.98
N ALA A 240 -13.02 45.74 4.78
CA ALA A 240 -12.15 44.57 4.83
C ALA A 240 -12.08 43.84 3.48
N GLU A 241 -13.19 43.78 2.74
CA GLU A 241 -13.23 43.21 1.39
C GLU A 241 -12.41 44.03 0.39
N ARG A 242 -12.52 45.36 0.45
CA ARG A 242 -11.69 46.26 -0.38
C ARG A 242 -10.20 46.11 -0.08
N GLN A 243 -9.84 46.02 1.19
CA GLN A 243 -8.44 45.83 1.60
C GLN A 243 -7.90 44.46 1.19
N ALA A 244 -8.70 43.39 1.27
CA ALA A 244 -8.33 42.06 0.80
C ALA A 244 -8.19 42.02 -0.74
N ALA A 245 -9.09 42.66 -1.48
CA ALA A 245 -9.01 42.76 -2.94
C ALA A 245 -7.80 43.57 -3.42
N ALA A 246 -7.39 44.60 -2.65
CA ALA A 246 -6.18 45.37 -2.92
C ALA A 246 -4.88 44.61 -2.61
N GLN A 247 -4.95 43.50 -1.85
CA GLN A 247 -3.79 42.70 -1.43
C GLN A 247 -3.69 41.32 -2.12
N ALA A 248 -4.60 40.97 -3.04
CA ALA A 248 -4.50 39.75 -3.83
C ALA A 248 -3.31 39.85 -4.82
N PRO A 249 -2.35 38.89 -4.83
CA PRO A 249 -1.21 38.95 -5.74
C PRO A 249 -1.62 38.59 -7.18
N VAL A 250 -1.02 39.29 -8.13
CA VAL A 250 -1.00 38.97 -9.56
C VAL A 250 -0.54 37.52 -9.75
N GLU A 251 -1.40 36.70 -10.33
CA GLU A 251 -1.09 35.37 -10.83
C GLU A 251 -0.06 35.49 -11.96
N VAL A 252 1.22 35.26 -11.65
CA VAL A 252 2.29 35.24 -12.66
C VAL A 252 2.29 33.87 -13.32
N GLN A 253 1.76 33.87 -14.54
CA GLN A 253 1.94 32.83 -15.54
C GLN A 253 3.43 32.67 -15.88
N ILE A 254 4.12 31.69 -15.28
CA ILE A 254 5.49 31.34 -15.67
C ILE A 254 5.39 30.30 -16.79
N GLN A 255 5.39 30.78 -18.03
CA GLN A 255 5.69 29.98 -19.21
C GLN A 255 7.16 29.57 -19.22
N HIS A 256 7.35 28.30 -19.55
CA HIS A 256 8.60 27.57 -19.71
C HIS A 256 9.43 28.12 -20.89
N VAL A 257 10.63 28.69 -20.65
CA VAL A 257 11.69 28.83 -21.67
C VAL A 257 13.09 28.68 -21.04
N SER A 258 13.93 27.90 -21.73
CA SER A 258 15.26 27.37 -21.38
C SER A 258 16.29 28.33 -20.79
N ALA A 259 17.07 27.78 -19.86
CA ALA A 259 18.33 28.32 -19.36
C ALA A 259 19.47 28.27 -20.41
N PRO A 260 20.37 29.26 -20.36
CA PRO A 260 21.79 28.94 -20.40
C PRO A 260 22.55 29.49 -19.18
N ALA A 261 23.65 28.80 -18.89
CA ALA A 261 24.53 28.93 -17.73
C ALA A 261 25.30 30.27 -17.64
N SER A 262 25.61 30.69 -16.41
CA SER A 262 26.81 31.46 -15.98
C SER A 262 26.80 31.51 -14.44
N GLU A 263 27.65 30.72 -13.78
CA GLU A 263 28.92 31.15 -13.15
C GLU A 263 28.77 31.74 -11.74
N THR A 264 29.10 30.89 -10.77
CA THR A 264 29.33 31.17 -9.36
C THR A 264 30.77 31.66 -9.14
N THR A 265 30.94 32.84 -8.55
CA THR A 265 32.25 33.36 -8.11
C THR A 265 32.44 33.21 -6.59
N SER A 266 33.21 32.19 -6.25
CA SER A 266 34.21 32.04 -5.16
C SER A 266 34.05 32.77 -3.81
N ARG A 267 33.97 31.97 -2.74
CA ARG A 267 34.47 32.25 -1.38
C ARG A 267 35.57 31.23 -1.05
N PRO A 268 36.71 31.61 -0.42
CA PRO A 268 37.88 30.74 -0.31
C PRO A 268 37.69 29.61 0.73
N PRO A 269 38.38 28.45 0.57
CA PRO A 269 38.20 27.28 1.41
C PRO A 269 39.07 27.31 2.68
N GLU A 270 38.46 26.99 3.82
CA GLU A 270 39.17 26.60 5.05
C GLU A 270 39.71 25.16 4.95
N PRO A 271 40.84 24.86 5.60
CA PRO A 271 41.58 23.62 5.40
C PRO A 271 40.88 22.41 6.04
N LYS A 272 40.88 21.30 5.30
CA LYS A 272 40.46 19.98 5.77
C LYS A 272 41.40 19.50 6.88
N PHE A 273 40.83 19.20 8.04
CA PHE A 273 41.49 18.45 9.10
C PHE A 273 41.70 17.01 8.63
N GLY A 274 42.96 16.67 8.36
CA GLY A 274 43.46 15.33 8.09
C GLY A 274 44.75 15.13 8.86
N GLY A 275 44.74 14.16 9.78
CA GLY A 275 45.86 13.74 10.61
C GLY A 275 45.31 13.12 11.90
N PHE A 276 45.67 11.92 12.35
CA PHE A 276 46.87 11.15 12.07
C PHE A 276 46.59 9.65 12.01
N ASP A 277 46.98 9.09 10.87
CA ASP A 277 47.53 7.75 10.76
C ASP A 277 48.83 7.72 11.58
N PHE A 278 48.88 6.84 12.60
CA PHE A 278 50.08 6.50 13.34
C PHE A 278 50.38 5.04 13.00
N SER A 279 51.21 4.85 11.99
CA SER A 279 51.88 3.57 11.78
C SER A 279 53.23 3.57 12.49
N GLU A 280 53.48 2.47 13.21
CA GLU A 280 54.78 1.78 13.32
C GLU A 280 55.62 1.99 14.60
N MET A 281 55.53 1.03 15.53
CA MET A 281 56.67 0.38 16.20
C MET A 281 56.18 -0.78 17.08
N ASP A 282 56.38 -2.02 16.61
CA ASP A 282 56.97 -3.09 17.42
C ASP A 282 57.65 -4.09 16.48
N GLU A 283 58.93 -4.31 16.79
CA GLU A 283 59.93 -5.13 16.10
C GLU A 283 59.77 -6.60 16.50
N ASP A 284 59.75 -7.50 15.50
CA ASP A 284 60.19 -8.89 15.61
C ASP A 284 61.35 -9.07 14.61
N GLU A 285 62.60 -8.86 15.07
CA GLU A 285 63.85 -9.62 14.74
C GLU A 285 65.08 -9.04 15.46
#